data_AF-A0AA38C1H0-F1
#
_entry.id   AF-A0AA38C1H0-F1
#
_cell.length_a   1.000
_cell.length_b   1.000
_cell.length_c   1.000
_cell.angle_alpha   90.00
_cell.angle_beta   90.00
_cell.angle_gamma   90.00
#
_symmetry.space_group_name_H-M   'P 1'
#
loop_
_entity.id
_entity.type
_entity.pdbx_description
1 polymer ?
#
loop_
_entity_poly.entity_id
_entity_poly.type
_entity_poly.pdbx_seq_one_letter_code
_entity_poly.pdbx_strand_id
1 'polypeptide(L)'
;MSKIERAHQKYREGCHEEALQLYSEALELAQLNAHKIALHSNRAACHLKLRNFKKAAEECSAVLELDGNHSGALMLRAQTLVAMKDYHSALFDVHRLIEINPSSDSYRNLQARLRTQLSLAPIPEADEEAIVSDVEETETPIPATQNSLAQGLPSQQSLNLQSSPSSSQETSTSHPKGWEAIAKPKGHSGLDYSRWDKVEIDSSDEEEDEDSDEPQYRFRLRTVGVRPV
;
A
#
# COMPACT_ATOMS: atom_id res chain seq x y z
N MET A 1 -38.51 17.06 1.05
CA MET A 1 -37.12 16.61 1.28
C MET A 1 -36.43 16.49 -0.06
N SER A 2 -35.25 17.08 -0.19
CA SER A 2 -34.39 16.90 -1.36
C SER A 2 -34.04 15.42 -1.54
N LYS A 3 -33.84 14.94 -2.79
CA LYS A 3 -33.42 13.54 -3.05
C LYS A 3 -32.18 13.16 -2.23
N ILE A 4 -31.26 14.12 -2.08
CA ILE A 4 -30.03 13.98 -1.30
C ILE A 4 -30.32 13.81 0.20
N GLU A 5 -31.27 14.57 0.76
CA GLU A 5 -31.66 14.43 2.17
C GLU A 5 -32.28 13.06 2.44
N ARG A 6 -33.13 12.59 1.53
CA ARG A 6 -33.72 11.24 1.61
C ARG A 6 -32.65 10.16 1.51
N ALA A 7 -31.65 10.34 0.63
CA ALA A 7 -30.52 9.43 0.51
C ALA A 7 -29.68 9.38 1.80
N HIS A 8 -29.39 10.53 2.42
CA HIS A 8 -28.70 10.59 3.72
C HIS A 8 -29.49 9.88 4.82
N GLN A 9 -30.82 10.04 4.83
CA GLN A 9 -31.66 9.35 5.79
C GLN A 9 -31.59 7.82 5.60
N LYS A 10 -31.73 7.35 4.36
CA LYS A 10 -31.61 5.93 4.02
C LYS A 10 -30.24 5.35 4.35
N TYR A 11 -29.18 6.12 4.15
CA TYR A 11 -27.83 5.73 4.54
C TYR A 11 -27.71 5.54 6.06
N ARG A 12 -28.28 6.44 6.86
CA ARG A 12 -28.31 6.33 8.32
C ARG A 12 -29.15 5.14 8.82
N GLU A 13 -30.21 4.80 8.08
CA GLU A 13 -31.06 3.62 8.35
C GLU A 13 -30.39 2.29 7.97
N GLY A 14 -29.23 2.31 7.29
CA GLY A 14 -28.55 1.10 6.81
C GLY A 14 -29.05 0.58 5.46
N CYS A 15 -30.07 1.22 4.87
CA CYS A 15 -30.59 0.93 3.54
C CYS A 15 -29.65 1.49 2.44
N HIS A 16 -28.44 0.94 2.36
CA HIS A 16 -27.38 1.48 1.49
C HIS A 16 -27.67 1.32 -0.01
N GLU A 17 -28.42 0.29 -0.42
CA GLU A 17 -28.82 0.09 -1.82
C GLU A 17 -29.83 1.15 -2.28
N GLU A 18 -30.86 1.41 -1.47
CA GLU A 18 -31.82 2.49 -1.73
C GLU A 18 -31.14 3.86 -1.72
N ALA A 19 -30.19 4.09 -0.81
CA ALA A 19 -29.41 5.31 -0.78
C ALA A 19 -28.59 5.50 -2.07
N LEU A 20 -27.96 4.45 -2.59
CA LEU A 20 -27.24 4.47 -3.87
C LEU A 20 -28.14 4.86 -5.04
N GLN A 21 -29.35 4.31 -5.11
CA GLN A 21 -30.29 4.66 -6.16
C GLN A 21 -30.64 6.16 -6.13
N LEU A 22 -30.98 6.67 -4.94
CA LEU A 22 -31.30 8.08 -4.75
C LEU A 22 -30.10 9.00 -5.07
N TYR A 23 -28.87 8.59 -4.72
CA TYR A 23 -27.67 9.34 -5.09
C TYR A 23 -27.39 9.30 -6.58
N SER A 24 -27.66 8.18 -7.25
CA SER A 24 -27.48 8.04 -8.70
C SER A 24 -28.43 8.97 -9.45
N GLU A 25 -29.71 8.99 -9.07
CA GLU A 25 -30.68 9.93 -9.62
C GLU A 25 -30.32 11.40 -9.33
N ALA A 26 -29.75 11.68 -8.15
CA ALA A 26 -29.29 13.04 -7.82
C ALA A 26 -28.07 13.45 -8.66
N LEU A 27 -27.22 12.48 -9.04
CA LEU A 27 -26.02 12.72 -9.85
C LEU A 27 -26.38 13.09 -11.29
N GLU A 28 -27.41 12.47 -11.87
CA GLU A 28 -27.91 12.82 -13.20
C GLU A 28 -28.38 14.28 -13.30
N LEU A 29 -28.90 14.82 -12.19
CA LEU A 29 -29.36 16.20 -12.10
C LEU A 29 -28.24 17.19 -11.73
N ALA A 30 -27.08 16.69 -11.29
CA ALA A 30 -26.01 17.52 -10.76
C ALA A 30 -25.23 18.22 -11.89
N GLN A 31 -25.29 19.56 -11.91
CA GLN A 31 -24.56 20.37 -12.89
C GLN A 31 -23.21 20.89 -12.37
N LEU A 32 -23.10 21.12 -11.06
CA LEU A 32 -21.90 21.67 -10.43
C LEU A 32 -20.92 20.56 -10.04
N ASN A 33 -19.62 20.77 -10.31
CA ASN A 33 -18.56 19.84 -9.91
C ASN A 33 -18.55 19.59 -8.40
N ALA A 34 -18.79 20.62 -7.58
CA ALA A 34 -18.89 20.47 -6.12
C ALA A 34 -20.01 19.48 -5.71
N HIS A 35 -21.16 19.51 -6.40
CA HIS A 35 -22.25 18.56 -6.14
C HIS A 35 -21.88 17.16 -6.60
N LYS A 36 -21.24 17.02 -7.77
CA LYS A 36 -20.76 15.72 -8.28
C LYS A 36 -19.74 15.09 -7.32
N ILE A 37 -18.77 15.86 -6.83
CA ILE A 37 -17.78 15.43 -5.83
C ILE A 37 -18.48 14.88 -4.57
N ALA A 38 -19.44 15.62 -4.02
CA ALA A 38 -20.16 15.19 -2.83
C ALA A 38 -20.98 13.91 -3.08
N LEU A 39 -21.64 13.80 -4.24
CA LEU A 39 -22.46 12.65 -4.60
C LEU A 39 -21.62 11.39 -4.84
N HIS A 40 -20.52 11.49 -5.59
CA HIS A 40 -19.58 10.38 -5.77
C HIS A 40 -18.97 9.94 -4.43
N SER A 41 -18.59 10.88 -3.55
CA SER A 41 -18.07 10.54 -2.22
C SER A 41 -19.10 9.77 -1.37
N ASN A 42 -20.36 10.17 -1.42
CA ASN A 42 -21.44 9.48 -0.71
C ASN A 42 -21.74 8.10 -1.31
N ARG A 43 -21.71 7.96 -2.64
CA ARG A 43 -21.86 6.67 -3.32
C ARG A 43 -20.71 5.71 -2.96
N ALA A 44 -19.47 6.20 -2.93
CA ALA A 44 -18.31 5.44 -2.49
C ALA A 44 -18.49 4.90 -1.06
N ALA A 45 -18.98 5.73 -0.14
CA ALA A 45 -19.29 5.32 1.23
C ALA A 45 -20.38 4.24 1.28
N CYS A 46 -21.43 4.33 0.46
CA CYS A 46 -22.46 3.30 0.36
C CYS A 46 -21.89 1.97 -0.18
N HIS A 47 -21.08 2.02 -1.24
CA HIS A 47 -20.44 0.83 -1.79
C HIS A 47 -19.50 0.16 -0.80
N LEU A 48 -18.77 0.95 0.02
CA LEU A 48 -17.95 0.41 1.10
C LEU A 48 -18.78 -0.34 2.14
N LYS A 49 -19.93 0.21 2.55
CA LYS A 49 -20.84 -0.46 3.48
C LYS A 49 -21.42 -1.75 2.90
N LEU A 50 -21.66 -1.79 1.59
CA LEU A 50 -22.09 -2.97 0.86
C LEU A 50 -20.94 -3.94 0.51
N ARG A 51 -19.70 -3.65 0.95
CA ARG A 51 -18.47 -4.43 0.61
C ARG A 51 -18.20 -4.55 -0.89
N ASN A 52 -18.75 -3.64 -1.69
CA ASN A 52 -18.51 -3.52 -3.13
C ASN A 52 -17.24 -2.70 -3.39
N PHE A 53 -16.08 -3.22 -2.96
CA PHE A 53 -14.84 -2.45 -2.91
C PHE A 53 -14.38 -1.92 -4.27
N LYS A 54 -14.52 -2.69 -5.35
CA LYS A 54 -14.15 -2.23 -6.71
C LYS A 54 -14.92 -0.96 -7.11
N LYS A 55 -16.25 -1.00 -6.97
CA LYS A 55 -17.13 0.15 -7.26
C LYS A 55 -16.84 1.34 -6.34
N ALA A 56 -16.56 1.08 -5.06
CA ALA A 56 -16.17 2.16 -4.14
C ALA A 56 -14.88 2.87 -4.60
N ALA A 57 -13.88 2.12 -5.06
CA ALA A 57 -12.64 2.68 -5.58
C ALA A 57 -12.84 3.48 -6.88
N GLU A 58 -13.74 3.02 -7.76
CA GLU A 58 -14.15 3.74 -8.98
C GLU A 58 -14.82 5.08 -8.63
N GLU A 59 -15.78 5.09 -7.71
CA GLU A 59 -16.44 6.33 -7.25
C GLU A 59 -15.43 7.31 -6.62
N CYS A 60 -14.47 6.82 -5.82
CA CYS A 60 -13.40 7.67 -5.31
C CYS A 60 -12.51 8.22 -6.42
N SER A 61 -12.25 7.43 -7.46
CA SER A 61 -11.43 7.87 -8.60
C SER A 61 -12.16 8.96 -9.40
N ALA A 62 -13.47 8.85 -9.59
CA ALA A 62 -14.30 9.90 -10.19
C ALA A 62 -14.25 11.21 -9.38
N VAL A 63 -14.16 11.15 -8.05
CA VAL A 63 -13.92 12.36 -7.23
C VAL A 63 -12.54 12.95 -7.51
N LEU A 64 -11.51 12.11 -7.59
CA LEU A 64 -10.12 12.54 -7.80
C LEU A 64 -9.86 13.07 -9.22
N GLU A 65 -10.67 12.68 -10.20
CA GLU A 65 -10.67 13.30 -11.53
C GLU A 65 -11.17 14.76 -11.51
N LEU A 66 -12.11 15.07 -10.60
CA LEU A 66 -12.67 16.41 -10.42
C LEU A 66 -11.82 17.28 -9.48
N ASP A 67 -11.31 16.68 -8.40
CA ASP A 67 -10.43 17.30 -7.41
C ASP A 67 -9.30 16.33 -7.04
N GLY A 68 -8.17 16.48 -7.72
CA GLY A 68 -7.01 15.60 -7.56
C GLY A 68 -6.46 15.56 -6.14
N ASN A 69 -6.64 16.61 -5.34
CA ASN A 69 -6.12 16.70 -3.98
C ASN A 69 -7.22 16.54 -2.92
N HIS A 70 -8.35 15.94 -3.29
CA HIS A 70 -9.45 15.69 -2.37
C HIS A 70 -9.04 14.70 -1.27
N SER A 71 -8.67 15.21 -0.10
CA SER A 71 -8.16 14.39 1.00
C SER A 71 -9.17 13.31 1.46
N GLY A 72 -10.47 13.62 1.42
CA GLY A 72 -11.51 12.66 1.77
C GLY A 72 -11.55 11.45 0.82
N ALA A 73 -11.42 11.67 -0.49
CA ALA A 73 -11.45 10.61 -1.49
C ALA A 73 -10.16 9.81 -1.50
N LEU A 74 -9.00 10.45 -1.34
CA LEU A 74 -7.72 9.74 -1.16
C LEU A 74 -7.78 8.79 0.05
N MET A 75 -8.31 9.28 1.19
CA MET A 75 -8.45 8.46 2.40
C MET A 75 -9.42 7.30 2.18
N LEU A 76 -10.58 7.57 1.59
CA LEU A 76 -11.61 6.56 1.36
C LEU A 76 -11.16 5.50 0.34
N ARG A 77 -10.46 5.91 -0.73
CA ARG A 77 -9.87 5.00 -1.71
C ARG A 77 -8.76 4.16 -1.10
N ALA A 78 -7.87 4.77 -0.31
CA ALA A 78 -6.84 4.03 0.42
C ALA A 78 -7.49 2.95 1.31
N GLN A 79 -8.48 3.28 2.14
CA GLN A 79 -9.19 2.30 2.97
C GLN A 79 -9.85 1.18 2.16
N THR A 80 -10.43 1.53 1.00
CA THR A 80 -11.04 0.56 0.08
C THR A 80 -9.99 -0.40 -0.49
N LEU A 81 -8.84 0.13 -0.90
CA LEU A 81 -7.72 -0.65 -1.43
C LEU A 81 -7.09 -1.56 -0.37
N VAL A 82 -7.01 -1.11 0.89
CA VAL A 82 -6.62 -1.96 2.03
C VAL A 82 -7.57 -3.14 2.18
N ALA A 83 -8.88 -2.91 2.06
CA ALA A 83 -9.88 -3.98 2.13
C ALA A 83 -9.77 -4.97 0.95
N MET A 84 -9.28 -4.50 -0.20
CA MET A 84 -8.94 -5.33 -1.37
C MET A 84 -7.56 -5.99 -1.28
N LYS A 85 -6.79 -5.74 -0.21
CA LYS A 85 -5.39 -6.16 -0.04
C LYS A 85 -4.41 -5.58 -1.09
N ASP A 86 -4.82 -4.54 -1.81
CA ASP A 86 -3.92 -3.78 -2.68
C ASP A 86 -3.20 -2.70 -1.86
N TYR A 87 -2.19 -3.13 -1.12
CA TYR A 87 -1.45 -2.25 -0.22
C TYR A 87 -0.52 -1.27 -0.97
N HIS A 88 -0.09 -1.61 -2.19
CA HIS A 88 0.78 -0.74 -3.00
C HIS A 88 0.00 0.50 -3.46
N SER A 89 -1.17 0.30 -4.06
CA SER A 89 -2.03 1.42 -4.48
C SER A 89 -2.51 2.23 -3.28
N ALA A 90 -2.83 1.57 -2.16
CA ALA A 90 -3.20 2.26 -0.92
C ALA A 90 -2.07 3.16 -0.40
N LEU A 91 -0.82 2.68 -0.43
CA LEU A 91 0.35 3.47 -0.02
C LEU A 91 0.57 4.70 -0.90
N PHE A 92 0.32 4.59 -2.21
CA PHE A 92 0.41 5.72 -3.13
C PHE A 92 -0.55 6.84 -2.72
N ASP A 93 -1.82 6.51 -2.44
CA ASP A 93 -2.81 7.49 -1.98
C ASP A 93 -2.45 8.09 -0.62
N VAL A 94 -1.94 7.27 0.30
CA VAL A 94 -1.47 7.75 1.62
C VAL A 94 -0.25 8.66 1.50
N HIS A 95 0.64 8.43 0.54
CA HIS A 95 1.76 9.33 0.27
C HIS A 95 1.26 10.72 -0.14
N ARG A 96 0.29 10.77 -1.08
CA ARG A 96 -0.34 12.03 -1.50
C ARG A 96 -1.04 12.75 -0.34
N LEU A 97 -1.69 12.01 0.56
CA LEU A 97 -2.26 12.59 1.79
C LEU A 97 -1.22 13.24 2.69
N ILE A 98 -0.04 12.63 2.83
CA ILE A 98 1.08 13.18 3.60
C ILE A 98 1.65 14.42 2.91
N GLU A 99 1.70 14.47 1.58
CA GLU A 99 2.10 15.68 0.84
C GLU A 99 1.14 16.85 1.10
N ILE A 100 -0.17 16.58 1.14
CA ILE A 100 -1.20 17.60 1.41
C ILE A 100 -1.14 18.08 2.86
N ASN A 101 -0.99 17.17 3.82
CA ASN A 101 -0.87 17.52 5.23
C ASN A 101 0.25 16.72 5.93
N PRO A 102 1.49 17.23 5.91
CA PRO A 102 2.64 16.53 6.46
C PRO A 102 2.61 16.35 7.98
N SER A 103 1.87 17.19 8.72
CA SER A 103 1.80 17.15 10.18
C SER A 103 0.77 16.16 10.72
N SER A 104 -0.01 15.50 9.85
CA SER A 104 -1.01 14.52 10.25
C SER A 104 -0.37 13.20 10.70
N ASP A 105 -0.32 12.97 12.02
CA ASP A 105 0.13 11.70 12.59
C ASP A 105 -0.74 10.52 12.13
N SER A 106 -2.04 10.76 11.89
CA SER A 106 -2.96 9.74 11.37
C SER A 106 -2.48 9.14 10.05
N TYR A 107 -1.97 9.98 9.13
CA TYR A 107 -1.50 9.53 7.82
C TYR A 107 -0.18 8.77 7.92
N ARG A 108 0.74 9.25 8.77
CA ARG A 108 2.02 8.56 9.04
C ARG A 108 1.79 7.20 9.68
N ASN A 109 0.88 7.11 10.65
CA ASN A 109 0.51 5.86 11.30
C ASN A 109 -0.13 4.88 10.32
N LEU A 110 -1.02 5.35 9.43
CA LEU A 110 -1.59 4.53 8.36
C LEU A 110 -0.49 4.02 7.41
N GLN A 111 0.43 4.90 6.99
CA GLN A 111 1.55 4.53 6.13
C GLN A 111 2.44 3.44 6.76
N ALA A 112 2.79 3.59 8.05
CA ALA A 112 3.59 2.61 8.77
C ALA A 112 2.89 1.24 8.87
N ARG A 113 1.59 1.23 9.14
CA ARG A 113 0.77 0.00 9.15
C ARG A 113 0.77 -0.69 7.79
N LEU A 114 0.61 0.06 6.71
CA LEU A 114 0.60 -0.50 5.34
C LEU A 114 1.96 -1.07 4.93
N ARG A 115 3.05 -0.37 5.26
CA ARG A 115 4.41 -0.91 5.05
C ARG A 115 4.64 -2.21 5.81
N THR A 116 4.14 -2.30 7.04
CA THR A 116 4.23 -3.53 7.83
C THR A 116 3.45 -4.66 7.17
N GLN A 117 2.22 -4.41 6.70
CA GLN A 117 1.42 -5.41 5.98
C GLN A 117 2.11 -5.92 4.71
N LEU A 118 2.78 -5.04 3.96
CA LEU A 118 3.58 -5.44 2.80
C LEU A 118 4.81 -6.26 3.18
N SER A 119 5.48 -5.90 4.27
CA SER A 119 6.63 -6.65 4.80
C SER A 119 6.24 -8.04 5.30
N LEU A 120 5.00 -8.22 5.77
CA LEU A 120 4.46 -9.48 6.25
C LEU A 120 3.77 -10.31 5.14
N ALA A 121 3.62 -9.76 3.94
CA ALA A 121 3.00 -10.48 2.85
C ALA A 121 3.83 -11.74 2.53
N PRO A 122 3.22 -12.93 2.43
CA PRO A 122 3.93 -14.14 2.06
C PRO A 122 4.68 -13.93 0.75
N ILE A 123 5.96 -14.31 0.71
CA ILE A 123 6.73 -14.35 -0.53
C ILE A 123 5.94 -15.27 -1.48
N PRO A 124 5.56 -14.82 -2.68
CA PRO A 124 4.94 -15.72 -3.65
C PRO A 124 5.87 -16.90 -3.87
N GLU A 125 5.44 -18.10 -3.47
CA GLU A 125 6.16 -19.33 -3.80
C GLU A 125 6.25 -19.37 -5.34
N ALA A 126 7.47 -19.41 -5.86
CA ALA A 126 7.81 -19.17 -7.24
C ALA A 126 7.46 -20.34 -8.17
N ASP A 127 6.21 -20.82 -8.12
CA ASP A 127 5.72 -21.93 -8.96
C ASP A 127 5.13 -21.44 -10.29
N GLU A 128 5.27 -20.17 -10.64
CA GLU A 128 5.03 -19.70 -12.00
C GLU A 128 6.33 -19.84 -12.81
N GLU A 129 6.64 -21.06 -13.24
CA GLU A 129 7.47 -21.29 -14.42
C GLU A 129 6.77 -20.66 -15.62
N ALA A 130 7.02 -19.37 -15.84
CA ALA A 130 6.78 -18.73 -17.12
C ALA A 130 7.78 -19.34 -18.12
N ILE A 131 7.37 -20.46 -18.71
CA ILE A 131 7.98 -21.04 -19.90
C ILE A 131 8.01 -19.92 -20.94
N VAL A 132 9.21 -19.39 -21.17
CA VAL A 132 9.51 -18.54 -22.32
C VAL A 132 9.35 -19.46 -23.53
N SER A 133 8.15 -19.53 -24.10
CA SER A 133 7.97 -20.16 -25.39
C SER A 133 8.67 -19.27 -26.40
N ASP A 134 9.80 -19.76 -26.91
CA ASP A 134 10.52 -19.21 -28.04
C ASP A 134 9.54 -18.80 -29.14
N VAL A 135 9.39 -17.49 -29.36
CA VAL A 135 8.71 -16.97 -30.54
C VAL A 135 9.76 -16.89 -31.64
N GLU A 136 9.70 -17.84 -32.57
CA GLU A 136 10.42 -17.78 -33.84
C GLU A 136 10.15 -16.44 -34.53
N GLU A 137 11.20 -15.64 -34.70
CA GLU A 137 11.22 -14.46 -35.58
C GLU A 137 11.08 -14.92 -37.04
N THR A 138 9.85 -15.00 -37.54
CA THR A 138 9.61 -15.02 -38.98
C THR A 138 9.53 -13.60 -39.50
N GLU A 139 10.64 -13.12 -40.08
CA GLU A 139 10.69 -11.87 -40.85
C GLU A 139 9.68 -11.91 -42.00
N THR A 140 8.86 -10.85 -42.13
CA THR A 140 8.19 -10.53 -43.39
C THR A 140 8.42 -9.05 -43.76
N PRO A 141 8.52 -8.71 -45.06
CA PRO A 141 9.18 -7.49 -45.50
C PRO A 141 8.19 -6.32 -45.70
N ILE A 142 8.62 -5.11 -45.32
CA ILE A 142 7.89 -3.85 -45.53
C ILE A 142 8.14 -3.35 -46.96
N PRO A 143 7.11 -3.03 -47.78
CA PRO A 143 7.32 -2.42 -49.08
C PRO A 143 7.52 -0.90 -48.98
N ALA A 144 8.46 -0.42 -49.78
CA ALA A 144 8.86 0.98 -49.90
C ALA A 144 7.77 1.84 -50.56
N THR A 145 7.70 3.12 -50.18
CA THR A 145 7.25 4.19 -51.08
C THR A 145 8.08 5.46 -50.85
N GLN A 146 8.50 6.03 -51.98
CA GLN A 146 9.46 7.12 -52.22
C GLN A 146 8.84 8.48 -51.79
N ASN A 147 9.47 9.67 -51.76
CA ASN A 147 10.70 10.25 -52.30
C ASN A 147 10.78 11.70 -51.73
N SER A 148 11.96 12.27 -51.49
CA SER A 148 12.38 13.57 -52.10
C SER A 148 13.57 14.27 -51.41
N LEU A 149 14.61 14.52 -52.23
CA LEU A 149 15.45 15.72 -52.35
C LEU A 149 16.44 16.02 -51.20
N ALA A 150 17.73 15.66 -51.34
CA ALA A 150 18.84 16.44 -51.95
C ALA A 150 19.31 17.62 -51.06
N GLN A 151 20.58 17.92 -50.76
CA GLN A 151 21.94 17.43 -51.05
C GLN A 151 22.89 18.18 -50.08
N GLY A 152 24.09 17.64 -49.76
CA GLY A 152 25.23 18.44 -49.27
C GLY A 152 26.13 17.80 -48.20
N LEU A 153 27.24 17.17 -48.64
CA LEU A 153 28.44 16.77 -47.86
C LEU A 153 29.56 17.85 -48.02
N PRO A 154 30.77 17.82 -47.39
CA PRO A 154 31.46 16.68 -46.73
C PRO A 154 32.35 16.97 -45.49
N SER A 155 32.96 15.87 -44.97
CA SER A 155 34.33 15.71 -44.39
C SER A 155 34.60 16.14 -42.93
N GLN A 156 34.80 15.21 -41.97
CA GLN A 156 35.96 14.32 -41.68
C GLN A 156 36.87 14.90 -40.58
N GLN A 157 37.03 14.19 -39.46
CA GLN A 157 38.34 13.66 -39.03
C GLN A 157 38.26 12.78 -37.77
N SER A 158 38.93 11.64 -37.90
CA SER A 158 39.28 10.58 -36.95
C SER A 158 40.31 10.97 -35.89
N LEU A 159 40.48 10.12 -34.86
CA LEU A 159 41.71 9.64 -34.17
C LEU A 159 41.26 9.14 -32.77
N ASN A 160 41.19 7.87 -32.37
CA ASN A 160 42.01 6.65 -32.48
C ASN A 160 43.16 6.55 -31.45
N LEU A 161 43.20 5.38 -30.75
CA LEU A 161 44.29 4.74 -29.97
C LEU A 161 44.72 5.42 -28.63
N GLN A 162 45.06 4.75 -27.52
CA GLN A 162 45.78 3.48 -27.28
C GLN A 162 45.66 3.14 -25.76
N SER A 163 45.26 1.93 -25.35
CA SER A 163 46.07 0.76 -24.97
C SER A 163 46.65 0.71 -23.54
N SER A 164 46.41 -0.45 -22.93
CA SER A 164 46.81 -1.00 -21.62
C SER A 164 48.33 -1.03 -21.34
N PRO A 165 48.77 -1.58 -20.17
CA PRO A 165 49.13 -3.00 -20.19
C PRO A 165 48.78 -3.83 -18.94
N SER A 166 48.75 -5.14 -19.19
CA SER A 166 48.55 -6.30 -18.31
C SER A 166 49.74 -6.65 -17.41
N SER A 167 49.46 -7.46 -16.38
CA SER A 167 50.19 -8.71 -16.00
C SER A 167 49.27 -9.51 -15.07
N SER A 168 48.69 -10.69 -15.41
CA SER A 168 49.28 -12.05 -15.49
C SER A 168 50.01 -12.42 -14.17
N GLN A 169 49.79 -13.52 -13.43
CA GLN A 169 49.12 -14.83 -13.54
C GLN A 169 48.62 -15.20 -12.10
N GLU A 170 47.84 -16.23 -11.75
CA GLU A 170 47.99 -17.68 -11.92
C GLU A 170 46.68 -18.39 -11.50
N THR A 171 46.46 -19.57 -12.08
CA THR A 171 45.39 -20.51 -11.75
C THR A 171 45.73 -21.37 -10.53
N SER A 172 44.81 -21.53 -9.57
CA SER A 172 44.67 -22.81 -8.86
C SER A 172 43.29 -22.99 -8.24
N THR A 173 42.79 -24.20 -8.38
CA THR A 173 41.53 -24.76 -7.93
C THR A 173 41.44 -24.88 -6.41
N SER A 174 40.36 -24.39 -5.78
CA SER A 174 39.70 -25.08 -4.64
C SER A 174 38.33 -24.47 -4.31
N HIS A 175 37.41 -25.31 -3.87
CA HIS A 175 35.96 -25.10 -3.70
C HIS A 175 35.54 -23.82 -2.93
N PRO A 176 34.36 -23.23 -3.24
CA PRO A 176 33.76 -22.24 -2.37
C PRO A 176 33.29 -22.94 -1.09
N LYS A 177 33.96 -22.64 0.02
CA LYS A 177 33.60 -23.12 1.35
C LYS A 177 32.31 -22.41 1.77
N GLY A 178 31.21 -23.15 1.76
CA GLY A 178 29.93 -22.67 2.27
C GLY A 178 30.05 -22.26 3.75
N TRP A 179 29.39 -21.15 4.09
CA TRP A 179 29.07 -20.72 5.45
C TRP A 179 30.25 -20.72 6.43
N GLU A 180 31.23 -19.84 6.21
CA GLU A 180 32.14 -19.48 7.31
C GLU A 180 31.37 -18.75 8.42
N ALA A 181 31.43 -19.31 9.63
CA ALA A 181 30.75 -18.78 10.79
C ALA A 181 31.25 -17.37 11.15
N ILE A 182 30.34 -16.40 11.19
CA ILE A 182 30.61 -15.05 11.68
C ILE A 182 31.14 -15.17 13.11
N ALA A 183 32.31 -14.57 13.37
CA ALA A 183 32.90 -14.55 14.70
C ALA A 183 31.92 -13.97 15.71
N LYS A 184 31.66 -14.70 16.80
CA LYS A 184 30.74 -14.28 17.86
C LYS A 184 31.14 -12.89 18.36
N PRO A 185 30.22 -11.91 18.42
CA PRO A 185 30.54 -10.59 18.97
C PRO A 185 30.97 -10.75 20.43
N LYS A 186 32.09 -10.12 20.80
CA LYS A 186 32.60 -10.10 22.17
C LYS A 186 31.67 -9.25 23.04
N GLY A 187 30.64 -9.89 23.61
CA GLY A 187 29.65 -9.21 24.43
C GLY A 187 28.31 -9.91 24.55
N HIS A 188 28.24 -11.24 24.36
CA HIS A 188 27.05 -11.97 24.78
C HIS A 188 26.91 -11.83 26.29
N SER A 189 25.81 -11.22 26.73
CA SER A 189 25.39 -11.27 28.12
C SER A 189 25.40 -12.73 28.56
N GLY A 190 26.06 -13.02 29.68
CA GLY A 190 26.11 -14.34 30.29
C GLY A 190 24.75 -14.72 30.89
N LEU A 191 23.69 -14.69 30.08
CA LEU A 191 22.44 -15.33 30.44
C LEU A 191 22.67 -16.84 30.29
N ASP A 192 22.73 -17.50 31.44
CA ASP A 192 22.74 -18.94 31.54
C ASP A 192 21.33 -19.48 31.20
N TYR A 193 21.19 -20.05 30.01
CA TYR A 193 19.95 -20.65 29.53
C TYR A 193 19.66 -22.02 30.16
N SER A 194 20.57 -22.57 30.98
CA SER A 194 20.34 -23.83 31.70
C SER A 194 19.21 -23.74 32.73
N ARG A 195 18.69 -22.53 32.99
CA ARG A 195 17.56 -22.28 33.89
C ARG A 195 16.19 -22.59 33.26
N TRP A 196 16.11 -22.78 31.95
CA TRP A 196 14.84 -23.02 31.23
C TRP A 196 14.59 -24.49 30.85
N ASP A 197 15.56 -25.38 31.07
CA ASP A 197 15.45 -26.83 30.77
C ASP A 197 14.72 -27.64 31.85
N LYS A 198 14.22 -27.00 32.92
CA LYS A 198 13.39 -27.64 33.95
C LYS A 198 12.08 -26.91 34.11
N VAL A 199 11.26 -26.95 33.06
CA VAL A 199 9.83 -26.77 33.21
C VAL A 199 9.24 -28.18 33.22
N GLU A 200 9.10 -28.76 34.41
CA GLU A 200 8.23 -29.91 34.57
C GLU A 200 6.81 -29.41 34.27
N ILE A 201 6.22 -29.93 33.19
CA ILE A 201 4.81 -29.71 32.87
C ILE A 201 4.04 -30.51 33.92
N ASP A 202 3.75 -29.88 35.05
CA ASP A 202 2.80 -30.38 36.03
C ASP A 202 1.40 -30.21 35.43
N SER A 203 1.02 -31.21 34.63
CA SER A 203 -0.33 -31.40 34.13
C SER A 203 -1.17 -32.00 35.25
N SER A 204 -1.47 -31.20 36.27
CA SER A 204 -2.50 -31.51 37.27
C SER A 204 -3.75 -30.71 36.95
N ASP A 205 -4.60 -31.39 36.20
CA ASP A 205 -6.03 -31.17 35.99
C ASP A 205 -6.74 -31.12 37.35
N GLU A 206 -7.17 -29.94 37.81
CA GLU A 206 -8.20 -29.81 38.87
C GLU A 206 -9.15 -28.65 38.53
N GLU A 207 -10.43 -29.00 38.64
CA GLU A 207 -11.66 -28.30 38.30
C GLU A 207 -11.94 -27.04 39.13
N GLU A 208 -12.75 -26.16 38.53
CA GLU A 208 -13.70 -25.20 39.14
C GLU A 208 -13.17 -24.20 40.19
N ASP A 209 -13.23 -22.90 39.87
CA ASP A 209 -14.04 -21.94 40.65
C ASP A 209 -14.25 -20.62 39.90
N GLU A 210 -15.52 -20.24 39.86
CA GLU A 210 -16.11 -19.03 39.31
C GLU A 210 -15.84 -17.87 40.28
N ASP A 211 -14.98 -16.91 39.94
CA ASP A 211 -15.07 -15.57 40.53
C ASP A 211 -14.44 -14.46 39.66
N SER A 212 -15.26 -13.43 39.49
CA SER A 212 -15.10 -12.27 38.63
C SER A 212 -14.10 -11.27 39.19
N ASP A 213 -13.05 -10.90 38.44
CA ASP A 213 -12.31 -9.66 38.67
C ASP A 213 -11.80 -9.04 37.35
N GLU A 214 -12.67 -8.23 36.72
CA GLU A 214 -12.31 -7.35 35.62
C GLU A 214 -11.54 -6.12 36.16
N PRO A 215 -10.35 -5.77 35.64
CA PRO A 215 -9.56 -4.66 36.19
C PRO A 215 -10.18 -3.30 35.86
N GLN A 216 -10.87 -2.69 36.82
CA GLN A 216 -11.36 -1.32 36.72
C GLN A 216 -10.22 -0.29 36.79
N TYR A 217 -9.78 0.21 35.63
CA TYR A 217 -8.89 1.36 35.55
C TYR A 217 -9.62 2.65 35.98
N ARG A 218 -9.22 3.23 37.11
CA ARG A 218 -9.74 4.53 37.60
C ARG A 218 -8.65 5.59 37.51
N PHE A 219 -8.69 6.41 36.46
CA PHE A 219 -7.79 7.56 36.31
C PHE A 219 -8.21 8.69 37.26
N ARG A 220 -7.36 9.00 38.25
CA ARG A 220 -7.54 10.18 39.12
C ARG A 220 -6.86 11.39 38.47
N LEU A 221 -7.64 12.27 37.84
CA LEU A 221 -7.17 13.61 37.48
C LEU A 221 -6.96 14.45 38.75
N ARG A 222 -5.73 14.88 39.03
CA ARG A 222 -5.44 15.94 39.99
C ARG A 222 -5.50 17.27 39.26
N THR A 223 -6.50 18.10 39.56
CA THR A 223 -6.55 19.48 39.10
C THR A 223 -5.53 20.31 39.88
N VAL A 224 -4.50 20.81 39.22
CA VAL A 224 -3.56 21.78 39.78
C VAL A 224 -4.22 23.16 39.72
N GLY A 225 -4.58 23.72 40.87
CA GLY A 225 -5.16 25.06 40.96
C GLY A 225 -4.12 26.13 40.64
N VAL A 226 -4.36 26.93 39.60
CA VAL A 226 -3.56 28.11 39.27
C VAL A 226 -4.08 29.28 40.10
N ARG A 227 -3.21 29.90 40.91
CA ARG A 227 -3.51 31.16 41.61
C ARG A 227 -3.30 32.33 40.66
N PRO A 228 -4.23 33.30 40.58
CA PRO A 228 -4.01 34.51 39.79
C PRO A 228 -2.98 35.42 40.46
N VAL A 229 -2.14 36.05 39.63
CA VAL A 229 -1.19 37.12 39.99
C VAL A 229 -1.90 38.46 39.87
#